data_AF-A0A9E5YPR4-F1
#
_entry.id   AF-A0A9E5YPR4-F1
#
_cell.length_a   1.000
_cell.length_b   1.000
_cell.length_c   1.000
_cell.angle_alpha   90.00
_cell.angle_beta   90.00
_cell.angle_gamma   90.00
#
_symmetry.space_group_name_H-M   'P 1'
#
loop_
_entity.id
_entity.type
_entity.pdbx_description
1 polymer ?
#
loop_
_entity_poly.entity_id
_entity_poly.type
_entity_poly.pdbx_seq_one_letter_code
_entity_poly.pdbx_strand_id
1 'polypeptide(L)'
;MKLTFVEDKEYDSQFAESLEEREGLDIAYDRDVEPIARAIEGYQKSWDSINDDFSRYVEDVTGHPWAHEEYECVVSPVHQGISNWNGSKRIVRWCKDDPLKMRHITAHEL
;
A
#
# COMPACT_ATOMS: atom_id res chain seq x y z
N MET A 1 15.70 -0.08 0.07
CA MET A 1 14.41 -0.80 -0.11
C MET A 1 13.66 -0.18 -1.28
N LYS A 2 12.88 -0.98 -2.03
CA LYS A 2 11.99 -0.54 -3.12
C LYS A 2 10.54 -0.88 -2.81
N LEU A 3 9.63 0.08 -2.91
CA LEU A 3 8.18 -0.15 -2.78
C LEU A 3 7.50 -0.06 -4.15
N THR A 4 6.66 -1.03 -4.48
CA THR A 4 5.81 -1.00 -5.68
C THR A 4 4.34 -0.98 -5.31
N PHE A 5 3.56 -0.06 -5.87
CA PHE A 5 2.11 -0.03 -5.72
C PHE A 5 1.46 -0.96 -6.75
N VAL A 6 0.55 -1.83 -6.32
CA VAL A 6 -0.06 -2.87 -7.15
C VAL A 6 -1.56 -3.00 -6.88
N GLU A 7 -2.28 -3.54 -7.86
CA GLU A 7 -3.64 -4.05 -7.68
C GLU A 7 -3.55 -5.55 -7.40
N ASP A 8 -4.08 -6.00 -6.26
CA ASP A 8 -4.13 -7.42 -5.90
C ASP A 8 -5.37 -7.69 -5.05
N LYS A 9 -6.49 -7.88 -5.75
CA LYS A 9 -7.80 -8.15 -5.13
C LYS A 9 -7.79 -9.42 -4.28
N GLU A 10 -7.05 -10.45 -4.67
CA GLU A 10 -6.98 -11.70 -3.91
C GLU A 10 -6.34 -11.47 -2.55
N TYR A 11 -5.19 -10.78 -2.52
CA TYR A 11 -4.54 -10.39 -1.27
C TYR A 11 -5.43 -9.47 -0.43
N ASP A 12 -6.11 -8.50 -1.05
CA ASP A 12 -7.01 -7.58 -0.33
C ASP A 12 -8.22 -8.30 0.28
N SER A 13 -8.75 -9.31 -0.42
CA SER A 13 -9.92 -10.08 0.02
C SER A 13 -9.69 -10.96 1.25
N GLN A 14 -8.42 -11.23 1.59
CA GLN A 14 -8.08 -12.01 2.78
C GLN A 14 -8.43 -11.27 4.08
N PHE A 15 -8.58 -9.93 4.01
CA PHE A 15 -8.90 -9.08 5.15
C PHE A 15 -10.41 -8.87 5.35
N ALA A 16 -11.24 -9.34 4.41
CA ALA A 16 -12.68 -9.37 4.61
C ALA A 16 -13.05 -10.48 5.62
N GLU A 17 -13.81 -10.12 6.65
CA GLU A 17 -14.22 -10.99 7.75
C GLU A 17 -15.51 -11.77 7.41
N SER A 18 -16.23 -11.37 6.37
CA SER A 18 -17.49 -12.01 5.96
C SER A 18 -17.66 -12.14 4.43
N LEU A 19 -18.62 -12.98 4.01
CA LEU A 19 -19.01 -13.09 2.60
C LEU A 19 -19.60 -11.78 2.07
N GLU A 20 -20.39 -11.07 2.88
CA GLU A 20 -20.97 -9.76 2.52
C GLU A 20 -19.87 -8.72 2.28
N GLU A 21 -18.83 -8.69 3.10
CA GLU A 21 -17.67 -7.81 2.90
C GLU A 21 -16.88 -8.18 1.64
N ARG A 22 -16.72 -9.47 1.34
CA ARG A 22 -16.09 -9.91 0.09
C ARG A 22 -16.90 -9.50 -1.13
N GLU A 23 -18.22 -9.67 -1.11
CA GLU A 23 -19.09 -9.21 -2.19
C GLU A 23 -19.05 -7.68 -2.32
N GLY A 24 -19.03 -6.95 -1.21
CA GLY A 24 -18.87 -5.50 -1.19
C GLY A 24 -17.52 -5.05 -1.75
N LEU A 25 -16.44 -5.80 -1.48
CA LEU A 25 -15.12 -5.58 -2.03
C LEU A 25 -15.12 -5.78 -3.54
N ASP A 26 -15.71 -6.87 -4.02
CA ASP A 26 -15.84 -7.18 -5.44
C ASP A 26 -16.54 -6.05 -6.21
N ILE A 27 -17.69 -5.61 -5.70
CA ILE A 27 -18.43 -4.47 -6.26
C ILE A 27 -17.59 -3.19 -6.24
N ALA A 28 -16.80 -2.98 -5.18
CA ALA A 28 -15.95 -1.80 -5.08
C ALA A 28 -14.79 -1.81 -6.08
N TYR A 29 -14.15 -2.97 -6.32
CA TYR A 29 -13.12 -3.12 -7.36
C TYR A 29 -13.69 -2.84 -8.74
N ASP A 30 -14.85 -3.42 -9.08
CA ASP A 30 -15.52 -3.19 -10.37
C ASP A 30 -15.90 -1.72 -10.58
N ARG A 31 -16.31 -1.03 -9.51
CA ARG A 31 -16.66 0.40 -9.56
C ARG A 31 -15.42 1.30 -9.64
N ASP A 32 -14.36 0.98 -8.90
CA ASP A 32 -13.23 1.87 -8.64
C ASP A 32 -11.99 1.51 -9.49
N VAL A 33 -12.13 0.73 -10.58
CA VAL A 33 -11.03 0.36 -11.51
C VAL A 33 -10.18 1.56 -11.92
N GLU A 34 -10.81 2.62 -12.43
CA GLU A 34 -10.09 3.84 -12.84
C GLU A 34 -9.43 4.57 -11.66
N PRO A 35 -10.15 4.83 -10.53
CA PRO A 35 -9.52 5.36 -9.32
C PRO A 35 -8.31 4.57 -8.85
N ILE A 36 -8.38 3.22 -8.82
CA ILE A 36 -7.27 2.35 -8.42
C ILE A 36 -6.07 2.55 -9.36
N ALA A 37 -6.29 2.47 -10.67
CA ALA A 37 -5.21 2.66 -11.65
C ALA A 37 -4.53 4.03 -11.52
N ARG A 38 -5.32 5.10 -11.37
CA ARG A 38 -4.79 6.46 -11.17
C ARG A 38 -4.05 6.60 -9.85
N ALA A 39 -4.57 5.99 -8.78
CA ALA A 39 -3.93 5.98 -7.47
C ALA A 39 -2.58 5.26 -7.52
N ILE A 40 -2.49 4.09 -8.15
CA ILE A 40 -1.23 3.36 -8.33
C ILE A 40 -0.18 4.23 -9.00
N GLU A 41 -0.50 4.86 -10.14
CA GLU A 41 0.44 5.73 -10.86
C GLU A 41 0.85 6.94 -10.02
N GLY A 42 -0.14 7.63 -9.43
CA GLY A 42 0.10 8.82 -8.63
C GLY A 42 0.93 8.53 -7.37
N TYR A 43 0.59 7.47 -6.66
CA TYR A 43 1.27 7.06 -5.44
C TYR A 43 2.68 6.56 -5.73
N GLN A 44 2.87 5.77 -6.79
CA GLN A 44 4.21 5.31 -7.19
C GLN A 44 5.12 6.50 -7.50
N LYS A 45 4.69 7.40 -8.39
CA LYS A 45 5.45 8.61 -8.72
C LYS A 45 5.77 9.46 -7.49
N SER A 46 4.80 9.55 -6.58
CA SER A 46 4.94 10.28 -5.34
C SER A 46 5.97 9.63 -4.41
N TRP A 47 5.92 8.31 -4.23
CA TRP A 47 6.83 7.56 -3.37
C TRP A 47 8.25 7.50 -3.94
N ASP A 48 8.40 7.27 -5.25
CA ASP A 48 9.71 7.21 -5.92
C ASP A 48 10.52 8.48 -5.68
N SER A 49 9.86 9.64 -5.58
CA SER A 49 10.52 10.91 -5.31
C SER A 49 11.15 11.02 -3.90
N ILE A 50 10.81 10.12 -2.97
CA ILE A 50 11.32 10.12 -1.59
C ILE A 50 11.92 8.78 -1.15
N ASN A 51 11.77 7.71 -1.92
CA ASN A 51 12.06 6.34 -1.49
C ASN A 51 13.48 6.17 -0.95
N ASP A 52 14.49 6.67 -1.67
CA ASP A 52 15.89 6.48 -1.31
C ASP A 52 16.28 7.29 -0.07
N ASP A 53 15.74 8.50 0.07
CA ASP A 53 15.98 9.36 1.23
C ASP A 53 15.29 8.79 2.46
N PHE A 54 14.04 8.36 2.33
CA PHE A 54 13.29 7.70 3.40
C PHE A 54 13.97 6.40 3.84
N SER A 55 14.33 5.54 2.89
CA SER A 55 14.95 4.24 3.17
C SER A 55 16.26 4.41 3.92
N ARG A 56 17.14 5.32 3.47
CA ARG A 56 18.39 5.64 4.17
C ARG A 56 18.17 6.26 5.54
N TYR A 57 17.21 7.18 5.66
CA TYR A 57 16.90 7.83 6.93
C TYR A 57 16.43 6.83 7.99
N VAL A 58 15.58 5.87 7.63
CA VAL A 58 15.12 4.82 8.55
C VAL A 58 16.30 3.97 9.03
N GLU A 59 17.19 3.53 8.13
CA GLU A 59 18.36 2.73 8.51
C GLU A 59 19.32 3.50 9.42
N ASP A 60 19.55 4.80 9.14
CA ASP A 60 20.43 5.66 9.95
C ASP A 60 19.87 5.88 11.36
N VAL A 61 18.56 6.16 11.48
CA VAL A 61 17.92 6.44 12.77
C VAL A 61 17.73 5.20 13.61
N THR A 62 17.36 4.06 12.99
CA THR A 62 17.07 2.82 13.73
C THR A 62 18.31 1.96 13.92
N GLY A 63 19.36 2.14 13.11
CA GLY A 63 20.52 1.26 13.06
C GLY A 63 20.23 -0.11 12.44
N HIS A 64 19.06 -0.31 11.82
CA HIS A 64 18.63 -1.58 11.27
C HIS A 64 18.33 -1.46 9.77
N PRO A 65 18.89 -2.35 8.93
CA PRO A 65 18.50 -2.42 7.53
C PRO A 65 17.05 -2.88 7.38
N TRP A 66 16.44 -2.57 6.24
CA TRP A 66 15.13 -3.11 5.88
C TRP A 66 15.15 -4.64 5.87
N ALA A 67 14.08 -5.27 6.36
CA ALA A 67 13.97 -6.73 6.40
C ALA A 67 13.89 -7.35 5.00
N HIS A 68 13.34 -6.60 4.04
CA HIS A 68 13.22 -6.99 2.63
C HIS A 68 13.81 -5.93 1.70
N GLU A 69 14.37 -6.35 0.59
CA GLU A 69 14.83 -5.42 -0.45
C GLU A 69 13.65 -4.78 -1.20
N GLU A 70 12.56 -5.53 -1.33
CA GLU A 70 11.36 -5.13 -2.07
C GLU A 70 10.08 -5.33 -1.22
N TYR A 71 9.21 -4.34 -1.28
CA TYR A 71 7.87 -4.34 -0.67
C TYR A 71 6.82 -4.05 -1.73
N GLU A 72 5.59 -4.49 -1.49
CA GLU A 72 4.43 -4.19 -2.32
C GLU A 72 3.35 -3.49 -1.48
N CYS A 73 2.76 -2.44 -2.04
CA CYS A 73 1.61 -1.78 -1.46
C CYS A 73 0.38 -2.08 -2.32
N VAL A 74 -0.52 -2.93 -1.82
CA VAL A 74 -1.78 -3.23 -2.50
C VAL A 74 -2.71 -2.03 -2.36
N VAL A 75 -3.18 -1.49 -3.48
CA VAL A 75 -4.12 -0.37 -3.51
C VAL A 75 -5.54 -0.91 -3.49
N SER A 76 -6.21 -0.72 -2.35
CA SER A 76 -7.56 -1.20 -2.08
C SER A 76 -8.60 -0.10 -2.33
N PRO A 77 -9.81 -0.44 -2.80
CA PRO A 77 -10.94 0.50 -2.84
C PRO A 77 -11.69 0.64 -1.51
N VAL A 78 -11.41 -0.21 -0.51
CA VAL A 78 -12.13 -0.23 0.78
C VAL A 78 -11.22 -0.09 2.00
N HIS A 79 -10.05 -0.73 2.02
CA HIS A 79 -9.20 -0.76 3.20
C HIS A 79 -8.34 0.50 3.26
N GLN A 80 -8.45 1.24 4.36
CA GLN A 80 -7.71 2.50 4.54
C GLN A 80 -6.22 2.25 4.76
N GLY A 81 -5.91 1.19 5.52
CA GLY A 81 -4.55 0.86 5.89
C GLY A 81 -4.43 -0.51 6.55
N ILE A 82 -3.48 -1.30 6.07
CA ILE A 82 -3.09 -2.57 6.68
C ILE A 82 -1.58 -2.66 6.64
N SER A 83 -0.94 -2.82 7.79
CA SER A 83 0.52 -2.87 7.90
C SER A 83 1.06 -4.29 7.66
N ASN A 84 2.37 -4.34 7.50
CA ASN A 84 3.16 -5.53 7.24
C ASN A 84 3.35 -6.42 8.49
N TRP A 85 2.27 -6.91 9.10
CA TRP A 85 2.38 -7.78 10.27
C TRP A 85 3.14 -9.09 9.95
N ASN A 86 3.87 -9.61 10.94
CA ASN A 86 4.59 -10.89 10.91
C ASN A 86 5.65 -11.02 9.78
N GLY A 87 6.31 -9.93 9.41
CA GLY A 87 7.38 -9.96 8.41
C GLY A 87 6.88 -10.07 6.97
N SER A 88 5.59 -9.78 6.73
CA SER A 88 5.04 -9.59 5.39
C SER A 88 5.85 -8.53 4.63
N LYS A 89 6.04 -8.72 3.33
CA LYS A 89 6.56 -7.67 2.44
C LYS A 89 5.44 -6.77 1.87
N ARG A 90 4.20 -7.00 2.31
CA ARG A 90 3.00 -6.39 1.76
C ARG A 90 2.27 -5.54 2.79
N ILE A 91 1.84 -4.37 2.36
CA ILE A 91 0.92 -3.47 3.06
C ILE A 91 -0.28 -3.17 2.16
N VAL A 92 -1.37 -2.64 2.71
CA VAL A 92 -2.56 -2.24 1.94
C VAL A 92 -2.87 -0.76 2.19
N ARG A 93 -3.30 -0.04 1.15
CA ARG A 93 -3.67 1.39 1.23
C ARG A 93 -4.89 1.73 0.38
N TRP A 94 -5.62 2.76 0.79
CA TRP A 94 -6.79 3.23 0.06
C TRP A 94 -6.46 3.91 -1.28
N CYS A 95 -7.28 3.72 -2.31
CA CYS A 95 -7.17 4.42 -3.59
C CYS A 95 -7.69 5.88 -3.59
N LYS A 96 -8.21 6.38 -2.46
CA LYS A 96 -9.00 7.64 -2.42
C LYS A 96 -8.26 8.83 -1.80
N ASP A 97 -7.00 8.66 -1.42
CA ASP A 97 -6.21 9.72 -0.81
C ASP A 97 -5.37 10.48 -1.84
N ASP A 98 -4.90 11.66 -1.46
CA ASP A 98 -3.95 12.43 -2.25
C ASP A 98 -2.55 11.78 -2.19
N PRO A 99 -1.78 11.76 -3.31
CA PRO A 99 -0.46 11.13 -3.34
C PRO A 99 0.55 11.65 -2.31
N LEU A 100 0.47 12.91 -1.85
CA LEU A 100 1.36 13.45 -0.82
C LEU A 100 0.92 12.97 0.57
N LYS A 101 -0.38 13.03 0.88
CA LYS A 101 -0.92 12.50 2.13
C LYS A 101 -0.60 11.00 2.27
N MET A 102 -0.70 10.28 1.16
CA MET A 102 -0.38 8.87 1.07
C MET A 102 1.04 8.51 1.47
N ARG A 103 2.03 9.38 1.24
CA ARG A 103 3.41 9.12 1.68
C ARG A 103 3.48 8.89 3.18
N HIS A 104 2.79 9.73 3.95
CA HIS A 104 2.81 9.64 5.40
C HIS A 104 2.17 8.33 5.89
N ILE A 105 1.06 7.93 5.27
CA ILE A 105 0.36 6.70 5.62
C ILE A 105 1.19 5.49 5.22
N THR A 106 1.77 5.48 4.01
CA THR A 106 2.66 4.41 3.56
C THR A 106 3.88 4.27 4.49
N ALA A 107 4.51 5.39 4.87
CA ALA A 107 5.65 5.38 5.78
C ALA A 107 5.29 4.93 7.21
N HIS A 108 4.06 5.16 7.67
CA HIS A 108 3.60 4.71 8.99
C HIS A 108 3.53 3.19 9.09
N GLU A 109 3.34 2.50 7.96
CA GLU A 109 2.93 1.10 7.95
C GLU A 109 3.90 0.15 7.29
N LEU A 110 4.96 0.72 6.70
CA LEU A 110 6.22 0.04 6.45
C LEU A 110 7.00 -0.13 7.77
#